data_AF-A0A4R0QRF9-F1
#
_entry.id   AF-A0A4R0QRF9-F1
#
_cell.length_a   1.000
_cell.length_b   1.000
_cell.length_c   1.000
_cell.angle_alpha   90.00
_cell.angle_beta   90.00
_cell.angle_gamma   90.00
#
_symmetry.space_group_name_H-M   'P 1'
#
loop_
_entity.id
_entity.type
_entity.pdbx_description
1 polymer ?
#
loop_
_entity_poly.entity_id
_entity_poly.type
_entity_poly.pdbx_seq_one_letter_code
_entity_poly.pdbx_strand_id
1 'polypeptide(L)'
;MHLRGKISRVLLCILALIVCFSLCSCRKVNSEDYSKAYNLISQELKQNHLHGTLKITNIRWQTLETPGYITEFTYTEKTYDGQTLTLDAQCRIEKNWTDVDKTCLPHYTDSYMKQKSVKDYEDNLKKNIQQQQLGVEVTDVNILTKTDSYSTVKEIARENLQQGKTDFAGYFEIPYQTLFEKNIVSISIDITSNKGYDQLQKDVYSMVDKLDAHALPNGEYAIYFDGKESGNSSFRTPFHVKDGKALLDYDTTD
;
A
#
# COMPACT_ATOMS: atom_id res chain seq x y z
N MET A 1 -12.57 57.73 34.53
CA MET A 1 -13.52 57.18 33.53
C MET A 1 -12.91 56.99 32.14
N HIS A 2 -11.60 56.68 32.03
CA HIS A 2 -10.87 56.70 30.73
C HIS A 2 -10.35 55.32 30.27
N LEU A 3 -10.36 54.30 31.15
CA LEU A 3 -9.89 52.93 30.82
C LEU A 3 -10.95 52.03 30.15
N ARG A 4 -12.25 52.27 30.42
CA ARG A 4 -13.36 51.44 29.88
C ARG A 4 -13.46 51.50 28.35
N GLY A 5 -13.17 52.65 27.74
CA GLY A 5 -13.22 52.84 26.28
C GLY A 5 -12.05 52.20 25.52
N LYS A 6 -10.86 52.10 26.13
CA LYS A 6 -9.68 51.46 25.51
C LYS A 6 -9.77 49.93 25.53
N ILE A 7 -10.22 49.35 26.63
CA ILE A 7 -10.45 47.90 26.76
C ILE A 7 -11.54 47.45 25.77
N SER A 8 -12.61 48.23 25.62
CA SER A 8 -13.68 47.97 24.65
C SER A 8 -13.18 47.99 23.20
N ARG A 9 -12.31 48.96 22.83
CA ARG A 9 -11.70 49.01 21.48
C ARG A 9 -10.76 47.86 21.20
N VAL A 10 -9.94 47.45 22.18
CA VAL A 10 -9.03 46.30 22.03
C VAL A 10 -9.82 45.00 21.88
N LEU A 11 -10.87 44.81 22.69
CA LEU A 11 -11.74 43.63 22.59
C LEU A 11 -12.47 43.59 21.23
N LEU A 12 -12.92 44.74 20.73
CA LEU A 12 -13.54 44.88 19.41
C LEU A 12 -12.54 44.55 18.29
N CYS A 13 -11.28 44.99 18.41
CA CYS A 13 -10.22 44.65 17.46
C CYS A 13 -9.89 43.15 17.48
N ILE A 14 -9.87 42.51 18.65
CA ILE A 14 -9.64 41.06 18.76
C ILE A 14 -10.81 40.29 18.15
N LEU A 15 -12.06 40.69 18.43
CA LEU A 15 -13.25 40.11 17.80
C LEU A 15 -13.26 40.32 16.28
N ALA A 16 -12.88 41.51 15.80
CA ALA A 16 -12.75 41.79 14.37
C ALA A 16 -11.64 40.95 13.72
N LEU A 17 -10.52 40.74 14.40
CA LEU A 17 -9.47 39.83 13.93
C LEU A 17 -9.96 38.38 13.89
N ILE A 18 -10.63 37.89 14.93
CA ILE A 18 -11.20 36.54 14.97
C ILE A 18 -12.24 36.35 13.85
N VAL A 19 -13.09 37.35 13.60
CA VAL A 19 -14.07 37.35 12.50
C VAL A 19 -13.38 37.43 11.14
N CYS A 20 -12.33 38.23 10.98
CA CYS A 20 -11.53 38.27 9.75
C CYS A 20 -10.81 36.93 9.51
N PHE A 21 -10.25 36.29 10.55
CA PHE A 21 -9.63 34.98 10.44
C PHE A 21 -10.63 33.87 10.10
N SER A 22 -11.85 33.93 10.65
CA SER A 22 -12.92 32.98 10.34
C SER A 22 -13.53 33.19 8.95
N LEU A 23 -13.62 34.44 8.47
CA LEU A 23 -14.08 34.76 7.12
C LEU A 23 -13.03 34.48 6.03
N CYS A 24 -11.75 34.59 6.34
CA CYS A 24 -10.65 34.33 5.39
C CYS A 24 -10.35 32.84 5.15
N SER A 25 -10.92 31.91 5.95
CA SER A 25 -10.47 30.51 5.95
C SER A 25 -11.44 29.49 5.35
N CYS A 26 -12.67 29.88 4.98
CA CYS A 26 -13.68 28.95 4.44
C CYS A 26 -13.99 29.21 2.97
N ARG A 27 -13.06 28.87 2.06
CA ARG A 27 -13.36 28.84 0.62
C ARG A 27 -14.32 27.66 0.37
N LYS A 28 -15.55 27.94 -0.06
CA LYS A 28 -16.53 26.90 -0.41
C LYS A 28 -16.14 26.28 -1.75
N VAL A 29 -16.02 24.97 -1.76
CA VAL A 29 -15.85 24.16 -2.98
C VAL A 29 -17.21 23.98 -3.65
N ASN A 30 -17.28 24.17 -4.96
CA ASN A 30 -18.50 24.03 -5.76
C ASN A 30 -18.33 22.99 -6.89
N SER A 31 -19.40 22.72 -7.66
CA SER A 31 -19.38 21.74 -8.76
C SER A 31 -18.45 22.12 -9.92
N GLU A 32 -18.20 23.41 -10.14
CA GLU A 32 -17.26 23.90 -11.15
C GLU A 32 -15.82 23.52 -10.78
N ASP A 33 -15.48 23.56 -9.49
CA ASP A 33 -14.15 23.15 -8.99
C ASP A 33 -13.86 21.67 -9.30
N TYR A 34 -14.87 20.78 -9.23
CA TYR A 34 -14.72 19.37 -9.62
C TYR A 34 -14.42 19.21 -11.12
N SER A 35 -15.06 20.01 -11.97
CA SER A 35 -14.84 19.97 -13.42
C SER A 35 -13.44 20.48 -13.79
N LYS A 36 -12.98 21.55 -13.12
CA LYS A 36 -11.62 22.10 -13.30
C LYS A 36 -10.56 21.09 -12.85
N ALA A 37 -10.74 20.49 -11.68
CA ALA A 37 -9.84 19.46 -11.17
C ALA A 37 -9.76 18.27 -12.13
N TYR A 38 -10.91 17.76 -12.59
CA TYR A 38 -10.97 16.65 -13.54
C TYR A 38 -10.17 16.94 -14.82
N ASN A 39 -10.34 18.13 -15.41
CA ASN A 39 -9.66 18.48 -16.65
C ASN A 39 -8.14 18.55 -16.49
N LEU A 40 -7.66 19.20 -15.43
CA LEU A 40 -6.23 19.34 -15.16
C LEU A 40 -5.59 17.98 -14.87
N ILE A 41 -6.18 17.19 -13.97
CA ILE A 41 -5.66 15.87 -13.61
C ILE A 41 -5.73 14.93 -14.82
N SER A 42 -6.81 14.95 -15.60
CA SER A 42 -6.92 14.14 -16.82
C SER A 42 -5.84 14.50 -17.86
N GLN A 43 -5.49 15.78 -17.97
CA GLN A 43 -4.41 16.20 -18.86
C GLN A 43 -3.05 15.66 -18.38
N GLU A 44 -2.74 15.79 -17.09
CA GLU A 44 -1.50 15.27 -16.50
C GLU A 44 -1.37 13.76 -16.67
N LEU A 45 -2.45 13.01 -16.39
CA LEU A 45 -2.50 11.57 -16.59
C LEU A 45 -2.20 11.19 -18.06
N LYS A 46 -2.85 11.86 -19.02
CA LYS A 46 -2.62 11.61 -20.46
C LYS A 46 -1.18 11.90 -20.89
N GLN A 47 -0.56 12.96 -20.36
CA GLN A 47 0.85 13.28 -20.64
C GLN A 47 1.80 12.20 -20.12
N ASN A 48 1.39 11.45 -19.10
CA ASN A 48 2.12 10.33 -18.52
C ASN A 48 1.62 8.95 -19.03
N HIS A 49 0.93 8.91 -20.17
CA HIS A 49 0.43 7.68 -20.82
C HIS A 49 -0.59 6.87 -19.98
N LEU A 50 -1.35 7.56 -19.14
CA LEU A 50 -2.40 6.99 -18.30
C LEU A 50 -3.76 7.29 -18.94
N HIS A 51 -4.42 6.26 -19.49
CA HIS A 51 -5.63 6.37 -20.33
C HIS A 51 -6.90 5.84 -19.67
N GLY A 52 -6.82 5.49 -18.40
CA GLY A 52 -7.89 4.98 -17.57
C GLY A 52 -8.97 6.00 -17.20
N THR A 53 -9.90 5.53 -16.39
CA THR A 53 -11.02 6.29 -15.84
C THR A 53 -10.57 7.04 -14.60
N LEU A 54 -10.69 8.37 -14.64
CA LEU A 54 -10.52 9.27 -13.50
C LEU A 54 -11.87 9.52 -12.82
N LYS A 55 -11.90 9.50 -11.49
CA LYS A 55 -13.04 9.99 -10.70
C LYS A 55 -12.54 10.81 -9.52
N ILE A 56 -12.90 12.10 -9.50
CA ILE A 56 -12.63 12.97 -8.35
C ILE A 56 -13.54 12.55 -7.19
N THR A 57 -12.95 12.24 -6.04
CA THR A 57 -13.67 11.78 -4.85
C THR A 57 -13.90 12.91 -3.85
N ASN A 58 -12.96 13.85 -3.75
CA ASN A 58 -13.04 14.95 -2.80
C ASN A 58 -12.15 16.13 -3.24
N ILE A 59 -12.54 17.34 -2.85
CA ILE A 59 -11.73 18.55 -3.00
C ILE A 59 -11.83 19.34 -1.70
N ARG A 60 -10.67 19.70 -1.13
CA ARG A 60 -10.58 20.59 0.03
C ARG A 60 -9.64 21.75 -0.26
N TRP A 61 -9.97 22.92 0.27
CA TRP A 61 -9.11 24.10 0.21
C TRP A 61 -8.04 24.04 1.31
N GLN A 62 -6.79 24.33 0.96
CA GLN A 62 -5.66 24.47 1.88
C GLN A 62 -5.21 25.93 1.89
N THR A 63 -5.16 26.54 3.08
CA THR A 63 -4.88 27.97 3.27
C THR A 63 -3.43 28.28 3.64
N LEU A 64 -2.76 27.40 4.40
CA LEU A 64 -1.47 27.65 5.03
C LEU A 64 -0.30 27.13 4.17
N GLU A 65 0.85 27.80 4.26
CA GLU A 65 2.13 27.55 3.56
C GLU A 65 2.07 27.67 2.03
N THR A 66 1.22 26.90 1.36
CA THR A 66 0.99 27.00 -0.09
C THR A 66 -0.52 26.97 -0.39
N PRO A 67 -1.17 28.12 -0.64
CA PRO A 67 -2.61 28.16 -0.89
C PRO A 67 -3.03 27.40 -2.16
N GLY A 68 -4.06 26.57 -2.06
CA GLY A 68 -4.68 25.92 -3.21
C GLY A 68 -5.58 24.76 -2.83
N TYR A 69 -5.79 23.83 -3.76
CA TYR A 69 -6.74 22.74 -3.58
C TYR A 69 -6.02 21.43 -3.40
N ILE A 70 -6.43 20.65 -2.40
CA ILE A 70 -6.09 19.25 -2.29
C ILE A 70 -7.26 18.45 -2.86
N THR A 71 -6.97 17.70 -3.91
CA THR A 71 -7.93 16.90 -4.64
C THR A 71 -7.61 15.43 -4.47
N GLU A 72 -8.55 14.68 -3.94
CA GLU A 72 -8.48 13.22 -3.88
C GLU A 72 -9.23 12.65 -5.09
N PHE A 73 -8.68 11.59 -5.67
CA PHE A 73 -9.28 10.93 -6.81
C PHE A 73 -8.95 9.44 -6.83
N THR A 74 -9.80 8.69 -7.49
CA THR A 74 -9.55 7.29 -7.86
C THR A 74 -9.19 7.26 -9.34
N TYR A 75 -8.16 6.48 -9.67
CA TYR A 75 -7.76 6.16 -11.03
C TYR A 75 -7.96 4.68 -11.29
N THR A 76 -8.61 4.34 -12.40
CA THR A 76 -8.95 2.96 -12.73
C THR A 76 -8.58 2.62 -14.16
N GLU A 77 -7.80 1.57 -14.39
CA GLU A 77 -7.43 1.13 -15.74
C GLU A 77 -7.29 -0.39 -15.81
N LYS A 78 -7.42 -0.93 -17.04
CA LYS A 78 -7.19 -2.34 -17.30
C LYS A 78 -5.70 -2.63 -17.50
N THR A 79 -5.21 -3.70 -16.90
CA THR A 79 -3.90 -4.30 -17.21
C THR A 79 -3.97 -5.15 -18.48
N TYR A 80 -2.84 -5.59 -19.04
CA TYR A 80 -2.79 -6.41 -20.26
C TYR A 80 -3.48 -7.77 -20.09
N ASP A 81 -3.49 -8.33 -18.89
CA ASP A 81 -4.26 -9.53 -18.53
C ASP A 81 -5.79 -9.27 -18.35
N GLY A 82 -6.25 -8.04 -18.58
CA GLY A 82 -7.66 -7.67 -18.57
C GLY A 82 -8.25 -7.41 -17.17
N GLN A 83 -7.44 -7.46 -16.10
CA GLN A 83 -7.89 -7.07 -14.76
C GLN A 83 -8.06 -5.55 -14.68
N THR A 84 -9.04 -5.08 -13.88
CA THR A 84 -9.22 -3.65 -13.61
C THR A 84 -8.61 -3.31 -12.25
N LEU A 85 -7.56 -2.49 -12.24
CA LEU A 85 -6.95 -1.98 -11.01
C LEU A 85 -7.50 -0.60 -10.69
N THR A 86 -7.74 -0.34 -9.40
CA THR A 86 -8.13 0.99 -8.90
C THR A 86 -7.10 1.48 -7.89
N LEU A 87 -6.64 2.71 -8.09
CA LEU A 87 -5.67 3.37 -7.23
C LEU A 87 -6.26 4.66 -6.68
N ASP A 88 -6.16 4.84 -5.36
CA ASP A 88 -6.41 6.12 -4.72
C ASP A 88 -5.19 7.01 -4.85
N ALA A 89 -5.44 8.28 -5.10
CA ALA A 89 -4.42 9.28 -5.31
C ALA A 89 -4.87 10.62 -4.74
N GLN A 90 -3.89 11.44 -4.39
CA GLN A 90 -4.12 12.79 -3.94
C GLN A 90 -3.18 13.70 -4.71
N CYS A 91 -3.71 14.83 -5.14
CA CYS A 91 -3.00 15.83 -5.90
C CYS A 91 -3.24 17.21 -5.33
N ARG A 92 -2.24 18.07 -5.50
CA ARG A 92 -2.33 19.47 -5.15
C ARG A 92 -2.47 20.31 -6.43
N ILE A 93 -3.50 21.17 -6.47
CA ILE A 93 -3.79 22.08 -7.58
C ILE A 93 -3.59 23.52 -7.12
N GLU A 94 -2.93 24.34 -7.94
CA GLU A 94 -2.71 25.76 -7.63
C GLU A 94 -4.02 26.55 -7.49
N LYS A 95 -4.02 27.62 -6.68
CA LYS A 95 -5.25 28.37 -6.34
C LYS A 95 -6.02 28.93 -7.55
N ASN A 96 -5.30 29.16 -8.64
CA ASN A 96 -5.72 29.77 -9.91
C ASN A 96 -6.03 28.72 -10.98
N TRP A 97 -5.96 27.41 -10.66
CA TRP A 97 -6.27 26.33 -11.59
C TRP A 97 -5.39 26.31 -12.85
N THR A 98 -4.13 26.76 -12.74
CA THR A 98 -3.19 26.78 -13.86
C THR A 98 -2.29 25.57 -13.93
N ASP A 99 -2.00 24.97 -12.77
CA ASP A 99 -1.04 23.87 -12.69
C ASP A 99 -1.43 22.85 -11.62
N VAL A 100 -0.93 21.64 -11.81
CA VAL A 100 -0.97 20.53 -10.85
C VAL A 100 0.44 20.22 -10.42
N ASP A 101 0.63 19.91 -9.14
CA ASP A 101 1.95 19.46 -8.69
C ASP A 101 2.33 18.16 -9.43
N LYS A 102 3.60 17.98 -9.81
CA LYS A 102 4.08 16.79 -10.55
C LYS A 102 3.93 15.47 -9.78
N THR A 103 3.52 15.57 -8.51
CA THR A 103 3.12 14.46 -7.64
C THR A 103 1.69 13.96 -7.92
N CYS A 104 0.97 14.54 -8.88
CA CYS A 104 -0.42 14.24 -9.26
C CYS A 104 -0.63 12.88 -9.97
N LEU A 105 0.26 11.93 -9.76
CA LEU A 105 0.16 10.57 -10.28
C LEU A 105 -0.22 9.64 -9.14
N PRO A 106 -1.09 8.64 -9.37
CA PRO A 106 -1.35 7.64 -8.35
C PRO A 106 -0.05 7.03 -7.80
N HIS A 107 -0.01 6.71 -6.52
CA HIS A 107 1.18 6.09 -5.96
C HIS A 107 1.21 4.60 -6.30
N TYR A 108 2.39 4.13 -6.69
CA TYR A 108 2.52 2.89 -7.44
C TYR A 108 3.34 1.82 -6.73
N THR A 109 4.00 2.13 -5.62
CA THR A 109 5.09 1.30 -5.09
C THR A 109 4.71 -0.12 -4.70
N ASP A 110 3.43 -0.43 -4.47
CA ASP A 110 2.97 -1.79 -4.09
C ASP A 110 1.64 -2.15 -4.75
N SER A 111 1.32 -1.43 -5.81
CA SER A 111 0.10 -1.58 -6.62
C SER A 111 -0.05 -2.97 -7.23
N TYR A 112 1.05 -3.66 -7.55
CA TYR A 112 1.04 -5.05 -8.01
C TYR A 112 0.44 -6.00 -6.96
N MET A 113 0.55 -5.69 -5.66
CA MET A 113 -0.11 -6.45 -4.59
C MET A 113 -1.63 -6.25 -4.55
N LYS A 114 -2.15 -5.23 -5.25
CA LYS A 114 -3.60 -4.98 -5.32
C LYS A 114 -4.31 -5.88 -6.34
N GLN A 115 -3.57 -6.54 -7.24
CA GLN A 115 -4.11 -7.42 -8.28
C GLN A 115 -4.98 -8.54 -7.68
N LYS A 116 -6.06 -8.89 -8.39
CA LYS A 116 -6.95 -9.97 -7.95
C LYS A 116 -6.23 -11.32 -7.94
N SER A 117 -5.38 -11.56 -8.93
CA SER A 117 -4.54 -12.77 -9.04
C SER A 117 -3.68 -13.01 -7.80
N VAL A 118 -3.11 -11.96 -7.21
CA VAL A 118 -2.29 -12.07 -5.98
C VAL A 118 -3.16 -12.50 -4.79
N LYS A 119 -4.33 -11.88 -4.60
CA LYS A 119 -5.27 -12.28 -3.53
C LYS A 119 -5.84 -13.68 -3.73
N ASP A 120 -6.28 -14.00 -4.94
CA ASP A 120 -6.78 -15.34 -5.26
C ASP A 120 -5.71 -16.40 -4.99
N TYR A 121 -4.43 -16.09 -5.25
CA TYR A 121 -3.32 -16.98 -4.95
C TYR A 121 -3.04 -17.09 -3.44
N GLU A 122 -3.02 -15.98 -2.72
CA GLU A 122 -2.90 -15.92 -1.25
C GLU A 122 -3.98 -16.75 -0.55
N ASP A 123 -5.24 -16.58 -0.95
CA ASP A 123 -6.38 -17.34 -0.40
C ASP A 123 -6.24 -18.85 -0.63
N ASN A 124 -5.81 -19.24 -1.84
CA ASN A 124 -5.57 -20.64 -2.17
C ASN A 124 -4.40 -21.22 -1.36
N LEU A 125 -3.32 -20.44 -1.21
CA LEU A 125 -2.15 -20.81 -0.42
C LEU A 125 -2.52 -21.01 1.05
N LYS A 126 -3.27 -20.06 1.62
CA LYS A 126 -3.81 -20.13 2.99
C LYS A 126 -4.61 -21.41 3.20
N LYS A 127 -5.57 -21.68 2.32
CA LYS A 127 -6.41 -22.88 2.39
C LYS A 127 -5.58 -24.16 2.31
N ASN A 128 -4.60 -24.21 1.41
CA ASN A 128 -3.70 -25.36 1.28
C ASN A 128 -2.95 -25.62 2.59
N ILE A 129 -2.26 -24.60 3.13
CA ILE A 129 -1.46 -24.72 4.35
C ILE A 129 -2.33 -25.08 5.57
N GLN A 130 -3.48 -24.43 5.75
CA GLN A 130 -4.38 -24.69 6.88
C GLN A 130 -4.99 -26.11 6.90
N GLN A 131 -5.06 -26.78 5.75
CA GLN A 131 -5.55 -28.16 5.66
C GLN A 131 -4.51 -29.20 6.08
N GLN A 132 -3.24 -28.82 6.18
CA GLN A 132 -2.15 -29.73 6.55
C GLN A 132 -2.11 -29.99 8.06
N GLN A 133 -1.70 -31.20 8.45
CA GLN A 133 -1.56 -31.57 9.86
C GLN A 133 -0.20 -31.14 10.42
N LEU A 134 -0.05 -29.84 10.67
CA LEU A 134 1.24 -29.22 11.02
C LEU A 134 1.58 -29.28 12.53
N GLY A 135 0.61 -29.63 13.39
CA GLY A 135 0.80 -29.72 14.84
C GLY A 135 0.78 -28.39 15.59
N VAL A 136 0.67 -27.27 14.85
CA VAL A 136 0.41 -25.92 15.33
C VAL A 136 -0.76 -25.34 14.54
N GLU A 137 -1.59 -24.52 15.18
CA GLU A 137 -2.72 -23.87 14.53
C GLU A 137 -2.23 -22.68 13.69
N VAL A 138 -2.49 -22.74 12.38
CA VAL A 138 -2.23 -21.65 11.43
C VAL A 138 -3.46 -20.74 11.40
N THR A 139 -3.29 -19.50 11.85
CA THR A 139 -4.35 -18.49 11.88
C THR A 139 -4.47 -17.76 10.56
N ASP A 140 -3.34 -17.46 9.92
CA ASP A 140 -3.32 -16.72 8.66
C ASP A 140 -2.11 -17.06 7.78
N VAL A 141 -2.21 -16.71 6.50
CA VAL A 141 -1.10 -16.79 5.55
C VAL A 141 -1.14 -15.54 4.67
N ASN A 142 -0.04 -14.80 4.65
CA ASN A 142 0.05 -13.49 4.02
C ASN A 142 1.24 -13.42 3.05
N ILE A 143 1.05 -12.87 1.85
CA ILE A 143 2.11 -12.50 0.91
C ILE A 143 2.51 -11.05 1.21
N LEU A 144 3.76 -10.87 1.59
CA LEU A 144 4.29 -9.58 2.03
C LEU A 144 5.36 -9.07 1.06
N THR A 145 5.26 -7.81 0.64
CA THR A 145 6.35 -7.14 -0.09
C THR A 145 7.60 -7.06 0.80
N LYS A 146 8.74 -7.43 0.25
CA LYS A 146 10.03 -7.27 0.93
C LYS A 146 10.51 -5.82 0.88
N THR A 147 11.10 -5.35 1.98
CA THR A 147 11.57 -3.96 2.10
C THR A 147 12.69 -3.60 1.12
N ASP A 148 13.48 -4.59 0.68
CA ASP A 148 14.58 -4.44 -0.29
C ASP A 148 14.17 -4.69 -1.75
N SER A 149 12.90 -5.02 -2.02
CA SER A 149 12.39 -5.34 -3.36
C SER A 149 12.29 -4.13 -4.30
N TYR A 150 12.39 -2.90 -3.77
CA TYR A 150 12.16 -1.67 -4.54
C TYR A 150 13.10 -1.55 -5.75
N SER A 151 14.36 -1.93 -5.62
CA SER A 151 15.34 -1.90 -6.72
C SER A 151 14.92 -2.85 -7.85
N THR A 152 14.51 -4.08 -7.51
CA THR A 152 14.04 -5.10 -8.44
C THR A 152 12.77 -4.65 -9.17
N VAL A 153 11.80 -4.10 -8.45
CA VAL A 153 10.57 -3.54 -9.05
C VAL A 153 10.90 -2.41 -10.02
N LYS A 154 11.84 -1.53 -9.67
CA LYS A 154 12.28 -0.41 -10.53
C LYS A 154 13.02 -0.89 -11.78
N GLU A 155 13.74 -2.00 -11.68
CA GLU A 155 14.38 -2.64 -12.83
C GLU A 155 13.36 -3.26 -13.78
N ILE A 156 12.39 -4.01 -13.27
CA ILE A 156 11.28 -4.55 -14.08
C ILE A 156 10.53 -3.43 -14.81
N ALA A 157 10.22 -2.33 -14.11
CA ALA A 157 9.58 -1.17 -14.74
C ALA A 157 10.44 -0.58 -15.87
N ARG A 158 11.77 -0.50 -15.68
CA ARG A 158 12.69 -0.03 -16.73
C ARG A 158 12.73 -0.97 -17.92
N GLU A 159 12.75 -2.28 -17.69
CA GLU A 159 12.72 -3.30 -18.75
C GLU A 159 11.41 -3.22 -19.55
N ASN A 160 10.27 -3.07 -18.85
CA ASN A 160 8.98 -2.88 -19.49
C ASN A 160 8.97 -1.63 -20.39
N LEU A 161 9.54 -0.51 -19.93
CA LEU A 161 9.68 0.70 -20.74
C LEU A 161 10.56 0.48 -21.98
N GLN A 162 11.67 -0.25 -21.85
CA GLN A 162 12.54 -0.60 -23.00
C GLN A 162 11.82 -1.49 -24.01
N GLN A 163 10.89 -2.32 -23.55
CA GLN A 163 10.01 -3.14 -24.40
C GLN A 163 8.83 -2.35 -25.01
N GLY A 164 8.75 -1.03 -24.76
CA GLY A 164 7.70 -0.16 -25.28
C GLY A 164 6.40 -0.17 -24.47
N LYS A 165 6.38 -0.81 -23.29
CA LYS A 165 5.24 -0.78 -22.37
C LYS A 165 5.31 0.50 -21.53
N THR A 166 4.79 1.59 -22.09
CA THR A 166 4.84 2.92 -21.46
C THR A 166 3.54 3.32 -20.76
N ASP A 167 2.51 2.49 -20.84
CA ASP A 167 1.19 2.72 -20.25
C ASP A 167 1.11 2.17 -18.83
N PHE A 168 -0.04 2.36 -18.18
CA PHE A 168 -0.33 1.86 -16.84
C PHE A 168 0.06 0.38 -16.69
N ALA A 169 -0.38 -0.49 -17.60
CA ALA A 169 -0.07 -1.91 -17.55
C ALA A 169 1.45 -2.18 -17.51
N GLY A 170 2.26 -1.43 -18.26
CA GLY A 170 3.73 -1.51 -18.21
C GLY A 170 4.36 -1.24 -16.84
N TYR A 171 3.71 -0.46 -15.98
CA TYR A 171 4.18 -0.17 -14.62
C TYR A 171 3.57 -1.09 -13.55
N PHE A 172 2.36 -1.61 -13.79
CA PHE A 172 1.57 -2.35 -12.78
C PHE A 172 1.57 -3.86 -12.96
N GLU A 173 1.81 -4.33 -14.17
CA GLU A 173 1.69 -5.73 -14.50
C GLU A 173 3.02 -6.45 -14.26
N ILE A 174 3.19 -6.81 -13.00
CA ILE A 174 4.12 -7.86 -12.61
C ILE A 174 3.27 -9.10 -12.39
N PRO A 175 3.41 -10.15 -13.23
CA PRO A 175 2.75 -11.42 -13.01
C PRO A 175 3.03 -11.92 -11.59
N TYR A 176 2.03 -12.45 -10.89
CA TYR A 176 2.20 -12.83 -9.49
C TYR A 176 3.31 -13.89 -9.33
N GLN A 177 3.51 -14.76 -10.32
CA GLN A 177 4.62 -15.73 -10.35
C GLN A 177 5.97 -15.03 -10.30
N THR A 178 6.13 -13.94 -11.06
CA THR A 178 7.35 -13.14 -11.10
C THR A 178 7.65 -12.49 -9.74
N LEU A 179 6.62 -12.19 -8.93
CA LEU A 179 6.84 -11.70 -7.57
C LEU A 179 7.65 -12.68 -6.72
N PHE A 180 7.38 -13.98 -6.86
CA PHE A 180 8.12 -15.05 -6.19
C PHE A 180 9.47 -15.30 -6.87
N GLU A 181 9.50 -15.45 -8.19
CA GLU A 181 10.71 -15.75 -8.96
C GLU A 181 11.81 -14.68 -8.79
N LYS A 182 11.41 -13.42 -8.67
CA LYS A 182 12.33 -12.28 -8.49
C LYS A 182 12.53 -11.90 -7.02
N ASN A 183 12.03 -12.72 -6.08
CA ASN A 183 12.15 -12.50 -4.65
C ASN A 183 11.69 -11.09 -4.22
N ILE A 184 10.56 -10.63 -4.80
CA ILE A 184 9.93 -9.34 -4.48
C ILE A 184 9.06 -9.48 -3.21
N VAL A 185 8.47 -10.66 -3.03
CA VAL A 185 7.59 -10.98 -1.91
C VAL A 185 8.14 -12.14 -1.09
N SER A 186 7.65 -12.21 0.15
CA SER A 186 7.86 -13.33 1.07
C SER A 186 6.50 -13.79 1.62
N ILE A 187 6.42 -15.00 2.15
CA ILE A 187 5.19 -15.53 2.73
C ILE A 187 5.31 -15.58 4.25
N SER A 188 4.38 -14.94 4.96
CA SER A 188 4.21 -15.10 6.41
C SER A 188 3.15 -16.18 6.67
N ILE A 189 3.45 -17.11 7.56
CA ILE A 189 2.51 -18.07 8.11
C ILE A 189 2.30 -17.72 9.57
N ASP A 190 1.15 -17.16 9.88
CA ASP A 190 0.83 -16.71 11.22
C ASP A 190 0.22 -17.86 12.01
N ILE A 191 0.68 -18.04 13.23
CA ILE A 191 0.28 -19.14 14.11
C ILE A 191 -0.20 -18.63 15.46
N THR A 192 -0.99 -19.47 16.13
CA THR A 192 -1.35 -19.29 17.54
C THR A 192 -1.02 -20.51 18.36
N SER A 193 -0.78 -20.30 19.66
CA SER A 193 -0.48 -21.35 20.61
C SER A 193 -0.63 -20.86 22.05
N ASN A 194 -1.09 -21.73 22.93
CA ASN A 194 -1.14 -21.54 24.37
C ASN A 194 0.06 -22.19 25.10
N LYS A 195 1.01 -22.76 24.36
CA LYS A 195 2.19 -23.43 24.91
C LYS A 195 3.24 -22.40 25.35
N GLY A 196 4.10 -22.79 26.28
CA GLY A 196 5.28 -21.99 26.64
C GLY A 196 6.29 -21.90 25.48
N TYR A 197 7.07 -20.82 25.47
CA TYR A 197 8.03 -20.48 24.42
C TYR A 197 8.91 -21.66 23.95
N ASP A 198 9.56 -22.38 24.87
CA ASP A 198 10.50 -23.46 24.52
C ASP A 198 9.83 -24.63 23.78
N GLN A 199 8.59 -24.96 24.14
CA GLN A 199 7.85 -26.03 23.46
C GLN A 199 7.34 -25.53 22.11
N LEU A 200 6.85 -24.30 22.06
CA LEU A 200 6.36 -23.69 20.83
C LEU A 200 7.46 -23.59 19.77
N GLN A 201 8.70 -23.23 20.15
CA GLN A 201 9.82 -23.18 19.22
C GLN A 201 10.12 -24.55 18.59
N LYS A 202 10.07 -25.62 19.38
CA LYS A 202 10.23 -27.00 18.87
C LYS A 202 9.09 -27.40 17.92
N ASP A 203 7.86 -27.02 18.26
CA ASP A 203 6.70 -27.30 17.43
C ASP A 203 6.77 -26.57 16.09
N VAL A 204 7.30 -25.34 16.08
CA VAL A 204 7.55 -24.55 14.86
C VAL A 204 8.58 -25.23 13.97
N TYR A 205 9.68 -25.75 14.51
CA TYR A 205 10.65 -26.51 13.73
C TYR A 205 10.04 -27.80 13.16
N SER A 206 9.29 -28.54 13.98
CA SER A 206 8.57 -29.72 13.51
C SER A 206 7.51 -29.39 12.45
N MET A 207 6.91 -28.21 12.50
CA MET A 207 5.93 -27.76 11.50
C MET A 207 6.62 -27.54 10.15
N VAL A 208 7.81 -26.97 10.10
CA VAL A 208 8.57 -26.80 8.85
C VAL A 208 8.90 -28.15 8.22
N ASP A 209 9.31 -29.14 9.02
CA ASP A 209 9.60 -30.51 8.53
C ASP A 209 8.36 -31.23 7.98
N LYS A 210 7.17 -30.94 8.52
CA LYS A 210 5.89 -31.55 8.13
C LYS A 210 5.19 -30.84 6.99
N LEU A 211 5.61 -29.60 6.68
CA LEU A 211 5.01 -28.79 5.65
C LEU A 211 5.21 -29.47 4.29
N ASP A 212 4.11 -29.78 3.60
CA ASP A 212 4.18 -30.23 2.22
C ASP A 212 4.54 -29.04 1.33
N ALA A 213 5.84 -28.91 1.08
CA ALA A 213 6.41 -27.83 0.29
C ALA A 213 6.35 -28.07 -1.23
N HIS A 214 5.93 -29.25 -1.70
CA HIS A 214 5.83 -29.52 -3.14
C HIS A 214 4.76 -28.65 -3.83
N ALA A 215 3.72 -28.28 -3.08
CA ALA A 215 2.64 -27.42 -3.57
C ALA A 215 2.89 -25.92 -3.29
N LEU A 216 4.08 -25.55 -2.80
CA LEU A 216 4.44 -24.19 -2.43
C LEU A 216 5.44 -23.61 -3.44
N PRO A 217 5.35 -22.30 -3.77
CA PRO A 217 6.33 -21.65 -4.63
C PRO A 217 7.70 -21.62 -3.96
N ASN A 218 8.76 -21.69 -4.75
CA ASN A 218 10.09 -21.40 -4.25
C ASN A 218 10.13 -19.95 -3.73
N GLY A 219 10.77 -19.72 -2.60
CA GLY A 219 10.87 -18.38 -2.03
C GLY A 219 11.16 -18.35 -0.54
N GLU A 220 11.14 -17.13 0.00
CA GLU A 220 11.33 -16.85 1.42
C GLU A 220 10.01 -16.93 2.17
N TYR A 221 10.04 -17.63 3.29
CA TYR A 221 8.91 -17.79 4.19
C TYR A 221 9.32 -17.42 5.61
N ALA A 222 8.33 -17.14 6.44
CA ALA A 222 8.52 -17.12 7.87
C ALA A 222 7.28 -17.58 8.61
N ILE A 223 7.49 -18.32 9.69
CA ILE A 223 6.45 -18.58 10.68
C ILE A 223 6.48 -17.44 11.70
N TYR A 224 5.35 -16.78 11.88
CA TYR A 224 5.20 -15.68 12.82
C TYR A 224 4.24 -16.05 13.96
N PHE A 225 4.66 -15.77 15.18
CA PHE A 225 3.83 -15.92 16.37
C PHE A 225 3.73 -14.58 17.09
N ASP A 226 2.50 -14.09 17.30
CA ASP A 226 2.26 -12.95 18.19
C ASP A 226 2.03 -13.45 19.63
N GLY A 227 3.01 -13.19 20.50
CA GLY A 227 2.96 -13.61 21.90
C GLY A 227 2.07 -12.75 22.80
N LYS A 228 1.54 -11.61 22.31
CA LYS A 228 0.79 -10.63 23.14
C LYS A 228 -0.34 -11.27 23.94
N GLU A 229 -1.12 -12.16 23.34
CA GLU A 229 -2.29 -12.75 23.99
C GLU A 229 -1.93 -13.90 24.96
N SER A 230 -0.77 -14.52 24.76
CA SER A 230 -0.31 -15.66 25.56
C SER A 230 0.66 -15.29 26.68
N GLY A 231 1.07 -14.01 26.76
CA GLY A 231 2.12 -13.56 27.70
C GLY A 231 3.53 -14.04 27.32
N ASN A 232 3.69 -14.64 26.13
CA ASN A 232 4.98 -15.02 25.57
C ASN A 232 5.62 -13.87 24.79
N SER A 233 6.91 -13.99 24.49
CA SER A 233 7.55 -13.11 23.50
C SER A 233 7.14 -13.52 22.08
N SER A 234 6.78 -12.55 21.25
CA SER A 234 6.59 -12.76 19.81
C SER A 234 7.91 -13.17 19.16
N PHE A 235 7.86 -14.03 18.15
CA PHE A 235 9.04 -14.45 17.39
C PHE A 235 8.72 -14.68 15.92
N ARG A 236 9.77 -14.73 15.11
CA ARG A 236 9.73 -15.00 13.68
C ARG A 236 10.79 -16.04 13.34
N THR A 237 10.38 -17.15 12.74
CA THR A 237 11.28 -18.21 12.28
C THR A 237 11.33 -18.20 10.76
N PRO A 238 12.41 -17.69 10.13
CA PRO A 238 12.53 -17.71 8.69
C PRO A 238 12.90 -19.11 8.19
N PHE A 239 12.44 -19.43 6.98
CA PHE A 239 12.80 -20.63 6.24
C PHE A 239 12.64 -20.38 4.74
N HIS A 240 13.19 -21.25 3.92
CA HIS A 240 13.08 -21.18 2.46
C HIS A 240 12.35 -22.40 1.92
N VAL A 241 11.51 -22.20 0.91
CA VAL A 241 11.05 -23.30 0.07
C VAL A 241 11.91 -23.33 -1.19
N LYS A 242 12.49 -24.50 -1.47
CA LYS A 242 13.26 -24.74 -2.69
C LYS A 242 13.08 -26.16 -3.18
N ASP A 243 12.68 -26.30 -4.44
CA ASP A 243 12.54 -27.58 -5.14
C ASP A 243 11.65 -28.57 -4.37
N GLY A 244 10.55 -28.05 -3.81
CA GLY A 244 9.58 -28.81 -3.04
C GLY A 244 10.01 -29.20 -1.63
N LYS A 245 11.07 -28.58 -1.09
CA LYS A 245 11.54 -28.79 0.28
C LYS A 245 11.49 -27.48 1.07
N ALA A 246 11.09 -27.57 2.33
CA ALA A 246 11.23 -26.48 3.29
C ALA A 246 12.56 -26.64 4.05
N LEU A 247 13.38 -25.59 4.07
CA LEU A 247 14.73 -25.57 4.65
C LEU A 247 14.82 -24.41 5.62
N LEU A 248 15.20 -24.69 6.87
CA LEU A 248 15.39 -23.64 7.86
C LEU A 248 16.70 -22.89 7.58
N ASP A 249 16.74 -21.59 7.84
CA ASP A 249 17.89 -20.76 7.46
C ASP A 249 19.19 -21.18 8.14
N TYR A 250 19.13 -21.75 9.35
CA TYR A 250 20.30 -22.29 10.04
C TYR A 250 20.81 -23.63 9.47
N ASP A 251 20.07 -24.27 8.55
CA ASP A 251 20.51 -25.45 7.81
C ASP A 251 21.24 -25.09 6.51
N THR A 252 21.34 -23.79 6.16
CA THR A 252 21.92 -23.32 4.88
C THR A 252 23.42 -23.02 4.92
N THR A 253 24.14 -23.48 5.94
CA THR A 253 25.61 -23.43 5.96
C THR A 253 26.20 -24.54 5.08
N ASP A 254 26.35 -24.26 3.79
CA ASP A 254 27.32 -24.89 2.89
C ASP A 254 28.45 -23.90 2.55
#